data_AF-A0A845DA04-F1
#
_entry.id   AF-A0A845DA04-F1
#
_cell.length_a   1.000
_cell.length_b   1.000
_cell.length_c   1.000
_cell.angle_alpha   90.00
_cell.angle_beta   90.00
_cell.angle_gamma   90.00
#
_symmetry.space_group_name_H-M   'P 1'
#
loop_
_entity.id
_entity.type
_entity.pdbx_description
1 polymer ?
#
loop_
_entity_poly.entity_id
_entity_poly.type
_entity_poly.pdbx_seq_one_letter_code
_entity_poly.pdbx_strand_id
1 'polypeptide(L)'
;MPEGEDSCYFAVCEEQNSYLCAQDILDAVVFLAGPEEATGILEDIMASTLFAIQTDGHQLSHVIGRATSHHFGLSGKSFLRCPADFNYGCQHGFFEDALIQHATPVKAATEICEHIPDRPYKNKFYCYHGVGHGFMFHESYHLKNALDLCDALPSFTAQEGCYQGVFMENVNGFFSDAEGEKGFTDNDTLAPCNRIKDTYRHQCYENHASYILFHHNNSIRDASHACLGAGDYISSCINSLGLMVTNPGWQQTLRGSFNGTFTEIAAHLCNQFPADHIETCQLAAISNLSNFDTTDIRRQVELCLFFEGNTDRCFETIGTLLINVAASQDEVMKSCEAAPEEFRDECYYPNLNQQQQNATNEQDKTTTGLSSFQLPYPLLIVGCAIPAIFLIYYFYRSKKKRERFINKQITQ
;
A
#
# COMPACT_ATOMS: atom_id res chain seq x y z
N MET A 1 19.20 -35.14 11.72
CA MET A 1 20.09 -34.28 10.91
C MET A 1 20.33 -34.98 9.58
N PRO A 2 19.71 -34.51 8.50
CA PRO A 2 20.32 -34.55 7.19
C PRO A 2 21.01 -33.21 6.94
N GLU A 3 22.34 -33.26 6.84
CA GLU A 3 23.19 -32.21 6.29
C GLU A 3 22.98 -32.18 4.76
N GLY A 4 22.73 -31.02 4.14
CA GLY A 4 22.85 -30.93 2.68
C GLY A 4 22.03 -29.92 1.88
N GLU A 5 21.25 -29.00 2.48
CA GLU A 5 20.47 -27.99 1.71
C GLU A 5 20.77 -26.51 2.08
N ASP A 6 21.82 -26.24 2.86
CA ASP A 6 22.04 -24.87 3.38
C ASP A 6 23.02 -23.98 2.57
N SER A 7 23.61 -24.40 1.43
CA SER A 7 24.88 -23.76 1.02
C SER A 7 24.89 -22.64 -0.05
N CYS A 8 23.78 -21.94 -0.35
CA CYS A 8 23.89 -20.73 -1.20
C CYS A 8 23.88 -19.42 -0.39
N TYR A 9 23.08 -19.34 0.67
CA TYR A 9 22.97 -18.13 1.48
C TYR A 9 24.13 -17.95 2.46
N PHE A 10 24.62 -19.05 3.05
CA PHE A 10 25.69 -19.00 4.05
C PHE A 10 27.02 -18.45 3.51
N ALA A 11 27.32 -18.64 2.21
CA ALA A 11 28.55 -18.11 1.60
C ALA A 11 28.54 -16.58 1.43
N VAL A 12 27.36 -15.93 1.44
CA VAL A 12 27.20 -14.47 1.34
C VAL A 12 27.21 -13.83 2.73
N CYS A 13 26.81 -14.58 3.77
CA CYS A 13 26.39 -14.02 5.05
C CYS A 13 27.33 -14.29 6.24
N GLU A 14 28.53 -14.84 6.02
CA GLU A 14 29.50 -15.00 7.11
C GLU A 14 29.83 -13.63 7.74
N GLU A 15 29.56 -13.50 9.04
CA GLU A 15 29.83 -12.36 9.94
C GLU A 15 28.91 -11.10 9.86
N GLN A 16 27.86 -11.08 9.03
CA GLN A 16 26.94 -9.94 8.96
C GLN A 16 25.68 -10.09 9.85
N ASN A 17 25.11 -8.96 10.31
CA ASN A 17 23.76 -8.94 10.87
C ASN A 17 22.76 -9.46 9.82
N SER A 18 21.82 -10.31 10.22
CA SER A 18 20.85 -10.96 9.33
C SER A 18 20.09 -9.99 8.42
N TYR A 19 19.84 -8.76 8.88
CA TYR A 19 19.23 -7.73 8.05
C TYR A 19 20.13 -7.31 6.88
N LEU A 20 21.41 -7.03 7.12
CA LEU A 20 22.37 -6.64 6.07
C LEU A 20 22.60 -7.79 5.08
N CYS A 21 22.72 -9.01 5.59
CA CYS A 21 22.80 -10.22 4.77
C CYS A 21 21.58 -10.35 3.85
N ALA A 22 20.36 -10.09 4.34
CA ALA A 22 19.17 -10.07 3.50
C ALA A 22 19.24 -8.99 2.42
N GLN A 23 19.75 -7.79 2.72
CA GLN A 23 19.91 -6.73 1.71
C GLN A 23 20.86 -7.15 0.58
N ASP A 24 22.04 -7.69 0.93
CA ASP A 24 23.05 -8.14 -0.02
C ASP A 24 22.54 -9.27 -0.93
N ILE A 25 21.79 -10.22 -0.36
CA ILE A 25 21.13 -11.29 -1.12
C ILE A 25 20.12 -10.70 -2.12
N LEU A 26 19.25 -9.81 -1.66
CA LEU A 26 18.20 -9.25 -2.50
C LEU A 26 18.76 -8.43 -3.66
N ASP A 27 19.77 -7.59 -3.41
CA ASP A 27 20.48 -6.82 -4.45
C ASP A 27 21.07 -7.77 -5.52
N ALA A 28 21.80 -8.80 -5.08
CA ALA A 28 22.40 -9.78 -5.98
C ALA A 28 21.35 -10.53 -6.82
N VAL A 29 20.20 -10.90 -6.23
CA VAL A 29 19.11 -11.56 -6.96
C VAL A 29 18.46 -10.61 -7.97
N VAL A 30 18.29 -9.32 -7.65
CA VAL A 30 17.80 -8.33 -8.63
C VAL A 30 18.72 -8.26 -9.83
N PHE A 31 20.04 -8.21 -9.63
CA PHE A 31 21.02 -8.22 -10.71
C PHE A 31 20.92 -9.48 -11.59
N LEU A 32 20.83 -10.66 -10.96
CA LEU A 32 20.89 -11.94 -11.65
C LEU A 32 19.56 -12.37 -12.31
N ALA A 33 18.44 -12.12 -11.65
CA ALA A 33 17.13 -12.68 -11.99
C ALA A 33 16.00 -11.64 -12.06
N GLY A 34 16.22 -10.43 -11.53
CA GLY A 34 15.26 -9.33 -11.55
C GLY A 34 14.41 -9.21 -10.28
N PRO A 35 13.65 -8.10 -10.15
CA PRO A 35 12.89 -7.77 -8.95
C PRO A 35 11.78 -8.74 -8.58
N GLU A 36 11.13 -9.38 -9.57
CA GLU A 36 10.08 -10.38 -9.31
C GLU A 36 10.65 -11.58 -8.55
N GLU A 37 11.81 -12.10 -8.98
CA GLU A 37 12.44 -13.23 -8.30
C GLU A 37 12.99 -12.80 -6.92
N ALA A 38 13.60 -11.61 -6.81
CA ALA A 38 14.06 -11.08 -5.53
C ALA A 38 12.91 -10.89 -4.53
N THR A 39 11.70 -10.52 -5.00
CA THR A 39 10.51 -10.42 -4.14
C THR A 39 10.08 -11.78 -3.62
N GLY A 40 10.11 -12.82 -4.45
CA GLY A 40 9.89 -14.19 -3.98
C GLY A 40 10.93 -14.65 -2.94
N ILE A 41 12.19 -14.27 -3.11
CA ILE A 41 13.24 -14.52 -2.09
C ILE A 41 12.97 -13.75 -0.80
N LEU A 42 12.45 -12.52 -0.88
CA LEU A 42 12.05 -11.77 0.31
C LEU A 42 10.91 -12.47 1.07
N GLU A 43 9.93 -13.06 0.38
CA GLU A 43 8.88 -13.88 1.01
C GLU A 43 9.49 -15.07 1.78
N ASP A 44 10.43 -15.79 1.17
CA ASP A 44 11.13 -16.90 1.81
C ASP A 44 11.94 -16.44 3.04
N ILE A 45 12.63 -15.29 2.95
CA ILE A 45 13.37 -14.68 4.06
C ILE A 45 12.42 -14.34 5.21
N MET A 46 11.25 -13.74 4.93
CA MET A 46 10.25 -13.37 5.94
C MET A 46 9.57 -14.60 6.57
N ALA A 47 9.43 -15.70 5.83
CA ALA A 47 8.91 -16.96 6.35
C ALA A 47 9.96 -17.76 7.16
N SER A 48 11.24 -17.43 7.01
CA SER A 48 12.35 -18.20 7.58
C SER A 48 12.70 -17.77 9.01
N THR A 49 13.02 -18.75 9.85
CA THR A 49 13.59 -18.51 11.18
C THR A 49 15.09 -18.22 11.14
N LEU A 50 15.75 -18.42 10.00
CA LEU A 50 17.20 -18.21 9.83
C LEU A 50 17.59 -16.73 9.96
N PHE A 51 16.75 -15.83 9.44
CA PHE A 51 17.08 -14.42 9.38
C PHE A 51 16.65 -13.65 10.64
N ALA A 52 15.75 -14.20 11.47
CA ALA A 52 15.28 -13.57 12.72
C ALA A 52 14.93 -12.06 12.57
N ILE A 53 14.43 -11.65 11.41
CA ILE A 53 14.07 -10.25 11.11
C ILE A 53 12.63 -10.02 11.56
N GLN A 54 12.41 -9.06 12.44
CA GLN A 54 11.08 -8.65 12.88
C GLN A 54 10.62 -7.39 12.12
N THR A 55 10.20 -7.58 10.87
CA THR A 55 9.63 -6.52 10.01
C THR A 55 8.53 -7.10 9.13
N ASP A 56 7.71 -6.25 8.53
CA ASP A 56 6.69 -6.63 7.54
C ASP A 56 7.23 -6.76 6.10
N GLY A 57 8.55 -6.84 5.93
CA GLY A 57 9.24 -6.90 4.63
C GLY A 57 9.28 -5.59 3.82
N HIS A 58 8.49 -4.58 4.17
CA HIS A 58 8.37 -3.34 3.37
C HIS A 58 9.72 -2.65 3.13
N GLN A 59 10.49 -2.45 4.20
CA GLN A 59 11.79 -1.77 4.15
C GLN A 59 12.84 -2.56 3.35
N LEU A 60 12.79 -3.89 3.36
CA LEU A 60 13.67 -4.73 2.52
C LEU A 60 13.24 -4.67 1.05
N SER A 61 11.95 -4.51 0.78
CA SER A 61 11.44 -4.33 -0.58
C SER A 61 11.96 -3.04 -1.23
N HIS A 62 12.27 -1.98 -0.45
CA HIS A 62 12.96 -0.80 -0.98
C HIS A 62 14.33 -1.12 -1.58
N VAL A 63 15.07 -2.08 -1.00
CA VAL A 63 16.38 -2.54 -1.52
C VAL A 63 16.22 -3.08 -2.94
N ILE A 64 15.19 -3.90 -3.16
CA ILE A 64 14.86 -4.46 -4.47
C ILE A 64 14.60 -3.33 -5.47
N GLY A 65 13.87 -2.29 -5.03
CA GLY A 65 13.59 -1.09 -5.81
C GLY A 65 14.82 -0.33 -6.27
N ARG A 66 15.70 0.03 -5.32
CA ARG A 66 16.96 0.74 -5.60
C ARG A 66 17.88 -0.06 -6.52
N ALA A 67 17.99 -1.38 -6.29
CA ALA A 67 18.73 -2.27 -7.17
C ALA A 67 18.12 -2.31 -8.58
N THR A 68 16.78 -2.22 -8.69
CA THR A 68 16.08 -2.26 -9.97
C THR A 68 16.37 -1.02 -10.83
N SER A 69 16.29 0.18 -10.25
CA SER A 69 16.66 1.42 -10.94
C SER A 69 18.14 1.43 -11.32
N HIS A 70 19.01 0.95 -10.42
CA HIS A 70 20.45 0.86 -10.64
C HIS A 70 20.82 -0.07 -11.81
N HIS A 71 20.24 -1.28 -11.86
CA HIS A 71 20.62 -2.30 -12.85
C HIS A 71 19.83 -2.21 -14.17
N PHE A 72 18.60 -1.71 -14.15
CA PHE A 72 17.73 -1.68 -15.33
C PHE A 72 17.45 -0.26 -15.85
N GLY A 73 18.02 0.76 -15.20
CA GLY A 73 17.91 2.17 -15.59
C GLY A 73 16.57 2.82 -15.24
N LEU A 74 16.51 4.13 -15.44
CA LEU A 74 15.41 4.98 -15.00
C LEU A 74 14.36 5.14 -16.11
N SER A 75 13.35 4.28 -16.13
CA SER A 75 12.24 4.39 -17.09
C SER A 75 10.95 3.81 -16.53
N GLY A 76 9.79 4.21 -17.06
CA GLY A 76 8.50 3.58 -16.73
C GLY A 76 8.50 2.06 -16.96
N LYS A 77 9.23 1.57 -17.96
CA LYS A 77 9.39 0.13 -18.20
C LYS A 77 10.18 -0.57 -17.09
N SER A 78 11.19 0.09 -16.52
CA SER A 78 11.98 -0.45 -15.41
C SER A 78 11.20 -0.39 -14.11
N PHE A 79 10.48 0.71 -13.87
CA PHE A 79 9.55 0.86 -12.75
C PHE A 79 8.49 -0.25 -12.72
N LEU A 80 7.85 -0.54 -13.86
CA LEU A 80 6.83 -1.60 -13.98
C LEU A 80 7.38 -3.02 -13.77
N ARG A 81 8.69 -3.19 -13.55
CA ARG A 81 9.25 -4.48 -13.10
C ARG A 81 9.08 -4.68 -11.60
N CYS A 82 8.91 -3.62 -10.83
CA CYS A 82 8.71 -3.72 -9.39
C CYS A 82 7.33 -4.28 -9.05
N PRO A 83 7.27 -5.41 -8.32
CA PRO A 83 6.01 -5.92 -7.79
C PRO A 83 5.38 -4.94 -6.80
N ALA A 84 4.07 -5.11 -6.57
CA ALA A 84 3.29 -4.31 -5.61
C ALA A 84 3.29 -4.92 -4.20
N ASP A 85 3.82 -6.14 -4.05
CA ASP A 85 3.95 -6.86 -2.80
C ASP A 85 4.75 -6.08 -1.76
N PHE A 86 4.54 -6.41 -0.48
CA PHE A 86 5.10 -5.68 0.65
C PHE A 86 4.75 -4.17 0.61
N ASN A 87 3.49 -3.86 0.31
CA ASN A 87 2.94 -2.50 0.27
C ASN A 87 3.74 -1.57 -0.66
N TYR A 88 3.97 -1.98 -1.90
CA TYR A 88 4.65 -1.21 -2.96
C TYR A 88 6.12 -0.85 -2.65
N GLY A 89 6.77 -1.53 -1.71
CA GLY A 89 8.13 -1.17 -1.27
C GLY A 89 9.18 -1.12 -2.40
N CYS A 90 9.14 -2.03 -3.38
CA CYS A 90 10.04 -1.98 -4.55
C CYS A 90 9.83 -0.69 -5.36
N GLN A 91 8.58 -0.28 -5.55
CA GLN A 91 8.27 0.94 -6.30
C GLN A 91 8.74 2.19 -5.55
N HIS A 92 8.72 2.18 -4.21
CA HIS A 92 9.22 3.29 -3.39
C HIS A 92 10.74 3.39 -3.53
N GLY A 93 11.46 2.28 -3.28
CA GLY A 93 12.91 2.23 -3.39
C GLY A 93 13.42 2.56 -4.80
N PHE A 94 12.67 2.22 -5.85
CA PHE A 94 13.01 2.63 -7.22
C PHE A 94 13.14 4.14 -7.35
N PHE A 95 12.24 4.92 -6.74
CA PHE A 95 12.26 6.37 -6.81
C PHE A 95 13.27 7.02 -5.85
N GLU A 96 13.60 6.37 -4.73
CA GLU A 96 14.69 6.81 -3.87
C GLU A 96 16.00 6.93 -4.65
N ASP A 97 16.39 5.90 -5.40
CA ASP A 97 17.59 5.93 -6.22
C ASP A 97 17.40 6.74 -7.52
N ALA A 98 16.22 6.67 -8.16
CA ALA A 98 15.98 7.39 -9.41
C ALA A 98 16.04 8.92 -9.28
N LEU A 99 15.65 9.47 -8.12
CA LEU A 99 15.46 10.91 -7.94
C LEU A 99 16.54 11.58 -7.08
N ILE A 100 17.24 10.85 -6.20
CA ILE A 100 18.15 11.44 -5.19
C ILE A 100 19.13 12.48 -5.75
N GLN A 101 19.70 12.26 -6.94
CA GLN A 101 20.63 13.20 -7.58
C GLN A 101 20.13 13.69 -8.94
N HIS A 102 18.85 13.50 -9.26
CA HIS A 102 18.32 13.85 -10.57
C HIS A 102 18.13 15.38 -10.69
N ALA A 103 18.74 16.00 -11.71
CA ALA A 103 18.71 17.47 -11.85
C ALA A 103 17.32 18.09 -12.07
N THR A 104 16.37 17.31 -12.61
CA THR A 104 14.98 17.74 -12.83
C THR A 104 14.01 16.67 -12.30
N PRO A 105 13.88 16.52 -10.98
CA PRO A 105 13.23 15.35 -10.38
C PRO A 105 11.72 15.31 -10.67
N VAL A 106 11.04 16.47 -10.69
CA VAL A 106 9.60 16.59 -11.06
C VAL A 106 9.33 16.11 -12.49
N LYS A 107 10.20 16.48 -13.44
CA LYS A 107 10.06 16.08 -14.84
C LYS A 107 10.27 14.57 -15.00
N ALA A 108 11.30 14.01 -14.36
CA ALA A 108 11.57 12.58 -14.40
C ALA A 108 10.42 11.76 -13.78
N ALA A 109 9.92 12.18 -12.62
CA ALA A 109 8.76 11.59 -11.97
C ALA A 109 7.53 11.58 -12.89
N THR A 110 7.21 12.73 -13.49
CA THR A 110 6.07 12.86 -14.42
C THR A 110 6.23 11.98 -15.65
N GLU A 111 7.42 11.94 -16.25
CA GLU A 111 7.72 11.07 -17.40
C GLU A 111 7.58 9.59 -17.05
N ILE A 112 7.90 9.16 -15.83
CA ILE A 112 7.75 7.77 -15.41
C ILE A 112 6.27 7.46 -15.13
N CYS A 113 5.61 8.25 -14.29
CA CYS A 113 4.28 7.95 -13.78
C CYS A 113 3.15 8.13 -14.80
N GLU A 114 3.26 9.08 -15.73
CA GLU A 114 2.20 9.29 -16.73
C GLU A 114 2.16 8.21 -17.82
N HIS A 115 3.18 7.34 -17.91
CA HIS A 115 3.19 6.18 -18.80
C HIS A 115 2.61 4.91 -18.17
N ILE A 116 2.18 4.98 -16.90
CA ILE A 116 1.60 3.84 -16.19
C ILE A 116 0.11 3.72 -16.54
N PRO A 117 -0.41 2.49 -16.71
CA PRO A 117 -1.84 2.28 -16.97
C PRO A 117 -2.71 2.90 -15.88
N ASP A 118 -3.82 3.54 -16.29
CA ASP A 118 -4.81 4.13 -15.36
C ASP A 118 -5.57 3.09 -14.52
N ARG A 119 -5.44 1.78 -14.83
CA ARG A 119 -6.02 0.68 -14.04
C ARG A 119 -4.96 -0.36 -13.63
N PRO A 120 -5.04 -0.91 -12.40
CA PRO A 120 -5.92 -0.47 -11.29
C PRO A 120 -5.77 1.01 -10.92
N TYR A 121 -6.85 1.65 -10.44
CA TYR A 121 -6.87 3.10 -10.21
C TYR A 121 -5.77 3.57 -9.24
N LYS A 122 -5.35 2.67 -8.33
CA LYS A 122 -4.25 2.91 -7.39
C LYS A 122 -2.87 3.03 -8.06
N ASN A 123 -2.68 2.58 -9.30
CA ASN A 123 -1.37 2.54 -9.95
C ASN A 123 -0.69 3.91 -10.03
N LYS A 124 -1.39 4.92 -10.55
CA LYS A 124 -0.83 6.27 -10.66
C LYS A 124 -0.58 6.88 -9.30
N PHE A 125 -1.52 6.72 -8.37
CA PHE A 125 -1.39 7.19 -7.01
C PHE A 125 -0.12 6.63 -6.35
N TYR A 126 0.13 5.31 -6.43
CA TYR A 126 1.31 4.71 -5.82
C TYR A 126 2.62 4.93 -6.57
N CYS A 127 2.57 5.19 -7.87
CA CYS A 127 3.76 5.70 -8.55
C CYS A 127 4.19 7.03 -7.94
N TYR A 128 3.25 7.98 -7.81
CA TYR A 128 3.56 9.26 -7.19
C TYR A 128 3.81 9.16 -5.69
N HIS A 129 3.27 8.16 -4.99
CA HIS A 129 3.68 7.82 -3.64
C HIS A 129 5.17 7.52 -3.58
N GLY A 130 5.69 6.62 -4.42
CA GLY A 130 7.12 6.37 -4.50
C GLY A 130 7.94 7.62 -4.85
N VAL A 131 7.42 8.50 -5.72
CA VAL A 131 8.04 9.81 -6.01
C VAL A 131 8.20 10.66 -4.73
N GLY A 132 7.22 10.61 -3.81
CA GLY A 132 7.30 11.30 -2.53
C GLY A 132 8.49 10.87 -1.67
N HIS A 133 8.76 9.55 -1.61
CA HIS A 133 9.98 9.03 -0.99
C HIS A 133 11.23 9.59 -1.69
N GLY A 134 11.27 9.49 -3.03
CA GLY A 134 12.38 10.02 -3.81
C GLY A 134 12.65 11.52 -3.61
N PHE A 135 11.60 12.35 -3.45
CA PHE A 135 11.76 13.78 -3.14
C PHE A 135 12.31 14.03 -1.74
N MET A 136 11.95 13.22 -0.74
CA MET A 136 12.57 13.31 0.59
C MET A 136 14.06 13.01 0.54
N PHE A 137 14.47 11.98 -0.20
CA PHE A 137 15.89 11.69 -0.42
C PHE A 137 16.59 12.81 -1.22
N HIS A 138 15.97 13.30 -2.30
CA HIS A 138 16.49 14.38 -3.12
C HIS A 138 16.77 15.65 -2.32
N GLU A 139 15.83 16.03 -1.45
CA GLU A 139 15.91 17.24 -0.62
C GLU A 139 16.63 17.00 0.70
N SER A 140 17.32 15.86 0.88
CA SER A 140 18.06 15.53 2.11
C SER A 140 17.18 15.73 3.36
N TYR A 141 15.96 15.18 3.30
CA TYR A 141 14.93 15.22 4.35
C TYR A 141 14.52 16.63 4.83
N HIS A 142 14.65 17.65 3.99
CA HIS A 142 14.01 18.95 4.23
C HIS A 142 12.54 18.89 3.81
N LEU A 143 11.65 18.61 4.76
CA LEU A 143 10.23 18.33 4.53
C LEU A 143 9.55 19.40 3.66
N LYS A 144 9.80 20.68 3.95
CA LYS A 144 9.19 21.78 3.21
C LYS A 144 9.56 21.75 1.72
N ASN A 145 10.83 21.49 1.39
CA ASN A 145 11.28 21.49 0.00
C ASN A 145 10.69 20.31 -0.76
N ALA A 146 10.62 19.13 -0.14
CA ALA A 146 10.00 17.96 -0.75
C ALA A 146 8.51 18.19 -1.06
N LEU A 147 7.78 18.87 -0.16
CA LEU A 147 6.39 19.28 -0.40
C LEU A 147 6.29 20.31 -1.54
N ASP A 148 7.21 21.28 -1.63
CA ASP A 148 7.25 22.24 -2.73
C ASP A 148 7.49 21.55 -4.10
N LEU A 149 8.23 20.43 -4.13
CA LEU A 149 8.36 19.60 -5.34
C LEU A 149 7.06 18.85 -5.67
N CYS A 150 6.35 18.31 -4.66
CA CYS A 150 5.05 17.69 -4.86
C CYS A 150 4.02 18.68 -5.42
N ASP A 151 4.02 19.93 -4.94
CA ASP A 151 3.12 21.00 -5.42
C ASP A 151 3.24 21.21 -6.95
N ALA A 152 4.42 20.93 -7.53
CA ALA A 152 4.70 21.11 -8.96
C ALA A 152 4.25 19.94 -9.86
N LEU A 153 3.67 18.88 -9.29
CA LEU A 153 3.17 17.72 -10.03
C LEU A 153 1.85 18.01 -10.77
N PRO A 154 1.56 17.29 -11.86
CA PRO A 154 0.59 17.75 -12.87
C PRO A 154 -0.89 17.57 -12.48
N SER A 155 -1.21 16.81 -11.44
CA SER A 155 -2.60 16.47 -11.08
C SER A 155 -2.79 16.31 -9.58
N PHE A 156 -4.05 16.40 -9.14
CA PHE A 156 -4.44 16.15 -7.76
C PHE A 156 -4.00 14.76 -7.28
N THR A 157 -4.23 13.72 -8.08
CA THR A 157 -3.78 12.35 -7.76
C THR A 157 -2.26 12.26 -7.60
N ALA A 158 -1.51 12.98 -8.42
CA ALA A 158 -0.05 13.03 -8.33
C ALA A 158 0.41 13.75 -7.05
N GLN A 159 -0.20 14.88 -6.73
CA GLN A 159 0.08 15.66 -5.53
C GLN A 159 -0.24 14.85 -4.26
N GLU A 160 -1.45 14.28 -4.15
CA GLU A 160 -1.86 13.52 -2.98
C GLU A 160 -1.00 12.26 -2.75
N GLY A 161 -0.70 11.52 -3.82
CA GLY A 161 0.23 10.39 -3.75
C GLY A 161 1.59 10.83 -3.25
N CYS A 162 2.15 11.89 -3.84
CA CYS A 162 3.45 12.44 -3.46
C CYS A 162 3.49 12.91 -2.00
N TYR A 163 2.48 13.65 -1.53
CA TYR A 163 2.40 14.05 -0.13
C TYR A 163 2.38 12.84 0.79
N GLN A 164 1.61 11.79 0.46
CA GLN A 164 1.54 10.58 1.26
C GLN A 164 2.91 9.91 1.40
N GLY A 165 3.65 9.75 0.30
CA GLY A 165 5.01 9.21 0.32
C GLY A 165 6.01 10.10 1.05
N VAL A 166 5.92 11.43 0.87
CA VAL A 166 6.75 12.39 1.61
C VAL A 166 6.56 12.25 3.11
N PHE A 167 5.32 12.15 3.60
CA PHE A 167 5.07 12.06 5.04
C PHE A 167 5.43 10.69 5.62
N MET A 168 5.21 9.61 4.88
CA MET A 168 5.69 8.29 5.27
C MET A 168 7.22 8.28 5.40
N GLU A 169 7.92 8.81 4.39
CA GLU A 169 9.38 8.86 4.41
C GLU A 169 9.93 9.86 5.43
N ASN A 170 9.21 10.94 5.72
CA ASN A 170 9.59 11.86 6.78
C ASN A 170 9.61 11.17 8.15
N VAL A 171 8.64 10.29 8.43
CA VAL A 171 8.62 9.49 9.66
C VAL A 171 9.73 8.43 9.65
N ASN A 172 10.01 7.78 8.52
CA ASN A 172 11.17 6.88 8.40
C ASN A 172 12.49 7.63 8.69
N GLY A 173 12.66 8.82 8.11
CA GLY A 173 13.79 9.71 8.32
C GLY A 173 13.97 10.17 9.77
N PHE A 174 12.89 10.24 10.55
CA PHE A 174 12.96 10.46 11.99
C PHE A 174 13.56 9.25 12.72
N PHE A 175 13.08 8.04 12.44
CA PHE A 175 13.56 6.83 13.10
C PHE A 175 14.96 6.40 12.67
N SER A 176 15.39 6.76 11.46
CA SER A 176 16.74 6.49 10.95
C SER A 176 17.77 7.56 11.33
N ASP A 177 17.37 8.59 12.10
CA ASP A 177 18.20 9.74 12.44
C ASP A 177 18.83 10.42 11.21
N ALA A 178 18.10 10.45 10.10
CA ALA A 178 18.56 11.10 8.87
C ALA A 178 18.77 12.60 9.12
N GLU A 179 19.83 13.21 8.58
CA GLU A 179 20.01 14.66 8.67
C GLU A 179 18.91 15.41 7.88
N GLY A 180 18.44 16.56 8.37
CA GLY A 180 17.45 17.40 7.66
C GLY A 180 16.31 17.95 8.53
N GLU A 181 15.62 18.97 8.01
CA GLU A 181 14.50 19.68 8.67
C GLU A 181 13.15 18.94 8.50
N LYS A 182 12.94 17.90 9.30
CA LYS A 182 11.73 17.05 9.27
C LYS A 182 10.52 17.60 10.04
N GLY A 183 10.73 18.61 10.88
CA GLY A 183 9.68 19.34 11.60
C GLY A 183 9.09 18.66 12.85
N PHE A 184 9.59 17.49 13.25
CA PHE A 184 9.23 16.84 14.52
C PHE A 184 9.76 17.61 15.74
N THR A 185 9.09 17.47 16.88
CA THR A 185 9.55 18.04 18.16
C THR A 185 9.16 17.16 19.33
N ASP A 186 10.08 16.93 20.26
CA ASP A 186 9.91 16.01 21.41
C ASP A 186 8.68 16.31 22.29
N ASN A 187 8.23 17.58 22.33
CA ASN A 187 7.14 18.03 23.18
C ASN A 187 5.78 18.12 22.48
N ASP A 188 5.70 17.79 21.19
CA ASP A 188 4.46 17.85 20.42
C ASP A 188 4.35 16.62 19.52
N THR A 189 3.52 15.66 19.96
CA THR A 189 3.31 14.40 19.26
C THR A 189 2.49 14.57 17.98
N LEU A 190 1.88 15.74 17.73
CA LEU A 190 1.13 16.05 16.52
C LEU A 190 1.93 16.89 15.51
N ALA A 191 3.15 17.30 15.86
CA ALA A 191 4.07 17.95 14.92
C ALA A 191 4.73 16.89 14.02
N PRO A 192 4.95 17.20 12.72
CA PRO A 192 4.75 18.50 12.07
C PRO A 192 3.32 18.76 11.59
N CYS A 193 2.42 17.77 11.63
CA CYS A 193 1.09 17.84 10.98
C CYS A 193 0.20 18.98 11.48
N ASN A 194 0.36 19.45 12.72
CA ASN A 194 -0.36 20.61 13.26
C ASN A 194 0.28 21.98 12.93
N ARG A 195 1.42 22.02 12.24
CA ARG A 195 2.21 23.23 11.95
C ARG A 195 2.44 23.50 10.46
N ILE A 196 1.95 22.62 9.60
CA ILE A 196 2.06 22.72 8.14
C ILE A 196 0.78 23.30 7.51
N LYS A 197 0.85 23.66 6.22
CA LYS A 197 -0.33 24.15 5.48
C LYS A 197 -1.44 23.10 5.47
N ASP A 198 -2.68 23.58 5.54
CA ASP A 198 -3.91 22.78 5.59
C ASP A 198 -4.00 21.71 4.49
N THR A 199 -3.63 22.08 3.26
CA THR A 199 -3.57 21.19 2.08
C THR A 199 -2.79 19.89 2.33
N TYR A 200 -1.78 19.89 3.20
CA TYR A 200 -0.93 18.72 3.44
C TYR A 200 -1.37 17.89 4.66
N ARG A 201 -2.22 18.45 5.53
CA ARG A 201 -2.47 17.89 6.86
C ARG A 201 -3.16 16.54 6.81
N HIS A 202 -4.05 16.32 5.85
CA HIS A 202 -4.71 15.02 5.66
C HIS A 202 -3.67 13.91 5.47
N GLN A 203 -2.83 14.01 4.44
CA GLN A 203 -1.80 13.01 4.16
C GLN A 203 -0.74 12.93 5.26
N CYS A 204 -0.45 14.04 5.95
CA CYS A 204 0.44 14.00 7.11
C CYS A 204 -0.11 13.12 8.22
N TYR A 205 -1.35 13.38 8.66
CA TYR A 205 -1.95 12.61 9.75
C TYR A 205 -2.19 11.14 9.37
N GLU A 206 -2.51 10.83 8.10
CA GLU A 206 -2.62 9.44 7.61
C GLU A 206 -1.33 8.62 7.78
N ASN A 207 -0.16 9.26 7.86
CA ASN A 207 1.14 8.59 7.97
C ASN A 207 1.84 8.82 9.32
N HIS A 208 1.17 9.43 10.30
CA HIS A 208 1.81 9.90 11.55
C HIS A 208 1.81 8.88 12.69
N ALA A 209 1.12 7.75 12.51
CA ALA A 209 0.83 6.76 13.55
C ALA A 209 2.06 6.29 14.34
N SER A 210 3.14 5.89 13.66
CA SER A 210 4.32 5.31 14.31
C SER A 210 5.07 6.34 15.17
N TYR A 211 5.12 7.60 14.76
CA TYR A 211 5.67 8.69 15.58
C TYR A 211 4.83 8.92 16.84
N ILE A 212 3.50 8.99 16.71
CA ILE A 212 2.60 9.12 17.87
C ILE A 212 2.79 7.92 18.82
N LEU A 213 2.78 6.69 18.29
CA LEU A 213 2.95 5.47 19.09
C LEU A 213 4.29 5.46 19.84
N PHE A 214 5.38 5.85 19.18
CA PHE A 214 6.71 5.95 19.80
C PHE A 214 6.70 6.85 21.03
N HIS A 215 6.13 8.06 20.93
CA HIS A 215 6.05 8.99 22.05
C HIS A 215 5.07 8.57 23.16
N HIS A 216 4.17 7.64 22.86
CA HIS A 216 3.22 7.06 23.82
C HIS A 216 3.60 5.63 24.25
N ASN A 217 4.87 5.24 24.12
CA ASN A 217 5.37 3.92 24.51
C ASN A 217 4.55 2.75 23.93
N ASN A 218 4.14 2.85 22.67
CA ASN A 218 3.29 1.91 21.95
C ASN A 218 1.90 1.66 22.59
N SER A 219 1.42 2.57 23.44
CA SER A 219 0.07 2.54 23.99
C SER A 219 -0.93 3.02 22.93
N ILE A 220 -1.63 2.08 22.27
CA ILE A 220 -2.65 2.41 21.25
C ILE A 220 -3.78 3.29 21.82
N ARG A 221 -4.13 3.07 23.10
CA ARG A 221 -5.11 3.91 23.81
C ARG A 221 -4.61 5.35 23.91
N ASP A 222 -3.40 5.56 24.42
CA ASP A 222 -2.94 6.92 24.70
C ASP A 222 -2.59 7.65 23.39
N ALA A 223 -2.08 6.92 22.39
CA ALA A 223 -1.85 7.43 21.03
C ALA A 223 -3.16 7.87 20.35
N SER A 224 -4.21 7.06 20.39
CA SER A 224 -5.50 7.41 19.80
C SER A 224 -6.18 8.58 20.52
N HIS A 225 -5.97 8.74 21.82
CA HIS A 225 -6.43 9.93 22.54
C HIS A 225 -5.65 11.20 22.16
N ALA A 226 -4.36 11.09 21.83
CA ALA A 226 -3.59 12.23 21.32
C ALA A 226 -4.16 12.80 20.01
N CYS A 227 -4.71 11.93 19.15
CA CYS A 227 -5.36 12.35 17.90
C CYS A 227 -6.57 13.27 18.09
N LEU A 228 -7.19 13.32 19.27
CA LEU A 228 -8.27 14.26 19.57
C LEU A 228 -7.81 15.73 19.48
N GLY A 229 -6.50 15.98 19.56
CA GLY A 229 -5.90 17.30 19.35
C GLY A 229 -5.70 17.71 17.89
N ALA A 230 -6.04 16.86 16.91
CA ALA A 230 -5.76 17.11 15.49
C ALA A 230 -6.71 18.15 14.83
N GLY A 231 -7.75 18.61 15.53
CA GLY A 231 -8.75 19.54 14.99
C GLY A 231 -9.63 18.87 13.94
N ASP A 232 -9.77 19.47 12.76
CA ASP A 232 -10.59 18.91 11.67
C ASP A 232 -10.04 17.59 11.09
N TYR A 233 -8.83 17.20 11.49
CA TYR A 233 -8.12 16.00 10.99
C TYR A 233 -8.12 14.82 11.98
N ILE A 234 -8.99 14.84 13.00
CA ILE A 234 -9.12 13.73 13.96
C ILE A 234 -9.31 12.41 13.23
N SER A 235 -10.22 12.35 12.25
CA SER A 235 -10.50 11.11 11.50
C SER A 235 -9.26 10.55 10.82
N SER A 236 -8.42 11.37 10.20
CA SER A 236 -7.19 10.91 9.55
C SER A 236 -6.13 10.44 10.54
N CYS A 237 -5.98 11.16 11.64
CA CYS A 237 -5.05 10.76 12.69
C CYS A 237 -5.48 9.41 13.30
N ILE A 238 -6.76 9.25 13.62
CA ILE A 238 -7.34 7.99 14.11
C ILE A 238 -7.21 6.88 13.07
N ASN A 239 -7.48 7.17 11.79
CA ASN A 239 -7.37 6.20 10.70
C ASN A 239 -5.96 5.64 10.64
N SER A 240 -4.92 6.48 10.69
CA SER A 240 -3.52 6.04 10.67
C SER A 240 -3.19 5.02 11.76
N LEU A 241 -3.69 5.23 12.99
CA LEU A 241 -3.51 4.31 14.11
C LEU A 241 -4.34 3.03 13.93
N GLY A 242 -5.54 3.16 13.37
CA GLY A 242 -6.40 2.03 13.03
C GLY A 242 -5.76 1.09 12.01
N LEU A 243 -4.98 1.60 11.05
CA LEU A 243 -4.22 0.75 10.12
C LEU A 243 -3.23 -0.16 10.85
N MET A 244 -2.65 0.31 11.97
CA MET A 244 -1.64 -0.43 12.74
C MET A 244 -2.21 -1.67 13.43
N VAL A 245 -3.52 -1.73 13.67
CA VAL A 245 -4.14 -2.84 14.42
C VAL A 245 -4.21 -4.15 13.62
N THR A 246 -4.04 -4.08 12.30
CA THR A 246 -3.96 -5.26 11.41
C THR A 246 -2.66 -5.29 10.61
N ASN A 247 -1.74 -4.34 10.81
CA ASN A 247 -0.39 -4.47 10.27
C ASN A 247 0.35 -5.59 11.03
N PRO A 248 0.90 -6.62 10.37
CA PRO A 248 1.48 -7.77 11.04
C PRO A 248 2.61 -7.45 12.04
N GLY A 249 3.48 -6.49 11.71
CA GLY A 249 4.56 -6.07 12.60
C GLY A 249 4.06 -5.26 13.80
N TRP A 250 3.19 -4.28 13.55
CA TRP A 250 2.64 -3.43 14.60
C TRP A 250 1.67 -4.16 15.51
N GLN A 251 0.77 -4.98 14.99
CA GLN A 251 -0.22 -5.70 15.80
C GLN A 251 0.45 -6.54 16.90
N GLN A 252 1.57 -7.21 16.58
CA GLN A 252 2.34 -7.98 17.56
C GLN A 252 3.00 -7.11 18.64
N THR A 253 3.42 -5.91 18.27
CA THR A 253 3.98 -4.94 19.21
C THR A 253 2.89 -4.35 20.11
N LEU A 254 1.73 -4.02 19.54
CA LEU A 254 0.64 -3.30 20.20
C LEU A 254 -0.21 -4.19 21.10
N ARG A 255 -0.33 -5.50 20.83
CA ARG A 255 -1.16 -6.41 21.64
C ARG A 255 -0.71 -6.55 23.10
N GLY A 256 0.54 -6.18 23.41
CA GLY A 256 1.10 -6.36 24.75
C GLY A 256 1.00 -7.81 25.24
N SER A 257 0.37 -8.01 26.39
CA SER A 257 0.15 -9.35 26.96
C SER A 257 -1.14 -10.05 26.49
N PHE A 258 -1.95 -9.39 25.66
CA PHE A 258 -3.17 -10.01 25.15
C PHE A 258 -2.84 -11.14 24.18
N ASN A 259 -3.45 -12.30 24.41
CA ASN A 259 -3.32 -13.47 23.56
C ASN A 259 -4.68 -13.75 22.93
N GLY A 260 -4.70 -13.92 21.61
CA GLY A 260 -5.89 -14.21 20.83
C GLY A 260 -5.51 -14.49 19.39
N THR A 261 -6.51 -14.79 18.58
CA THR A 261 -6.38 -14.83 17.11
C THR A 261 -6.08 -13.43 16.57
N PHE A 262 -5.65 -13.36 15.31
CA PHE A 262 -5.44 -12.09 14.60
C PHE A 262 -6.67 -11.16 14.71
N THR A 263 -7.85 -11.73 14.53
CA THR A 263 -9.16 -11.05 14.58
C THR A 263 -9.50 -10.57 16.00
N GLU A 264 -9.28 -11.42 17.01
CA GLU A 264 -9.50 -11.06 18.42
C GLU A 264 -8.55 -9.96 18.88
N ILE A 265 -7.29 -9.99 18.44
CA ILE A 265 -6.31 -8.94 18.75
C ILE A 265 -6.71 -7.62 18.10
N ALA A 266 -7.10 -7.61 16.82
CA ALA A 266 -7.54 -6.40 16.14
C ALA A 266 -8.74 -5.75 16.85
N ALA A 267 -9.74 -6.55 17.24
CA ALA A 267 -10.89 -6.05 18.01
C ALA A 267 -10.51 -5.55 19.40
N HIS A 268 -9.62 -6.28 20.11
CA HIS A 268 -9.09 -5.85 21.40
C HIS A 268 -8.39 -4.49 21.32
N LEU A 269 -7.62 -4.24 20.25
CA LEU A 269 -6.94 -2.97 20.02
C LEU A 269 -7.94 -1.86 19.65
N CYS A 270 -8.90 -2.10 18.76
CA CYS A 270 -9.90 -1.08 18.41
C CYS A 270 -10.79 -0.68 19.58
N ASN A 271 -11.10 -1.60 20.51
CA ASN A 271 -11.86 -1.29 21.72
C ASN A 271 -11.12 -0.37 22.71
N GLN A 272 -9.86 -0.03 22.45
CA GLN A 272 -9.08 0.93 23.25
C GLN A 272 -9.10 2.35 22.68
N PHE A 273 -9.66 2.55 21.49
CA PHE A 273 -9.84 3.87 20.89
C PHE A 273 -10.92 4.66 21.65
N PRO A 274 -10.98 6.00 21.51
CA PRO A 274 -12.10 6.78 22.01
C PRO A 274 -13.43 6.21 21.51
N ALA A 275 -14.47 6.22 22.36
CA ALA A 275 -15.74 5.54 22.08
C ALA A 275 -16.36 5.94 20.74
N ASP A 276 -16.31 7.23 20.39
CA ASP A 276 -16.85 7.78 19.15
C ASP A 276 -16.01 7.43 17.89
N HIS A 277 -14.88 6.74 18.06
CA HIS A 277 -13.90 6.44 17.02
C HIS A 277 -13.58 4.94 16.88
N ILE A 278 -14.28 4.07 17.60
CA ILE A 278 -14.13 2.61 17.48
C ILE A 278 -14.44 2.15 16.04
N GLU A 279 -15.53 2.65 15.45
CA GLU A 279 -15.90 2.32 14.07
C GLU A 279 -14.81 2.76 13.08
N THR A 280 -14.24 3.96 13.26
CA THR A 280 -13.14 4.45 12.41
C THR A 280 -11.92 3.52 12.48
N CYS A 281 -11.56 3.02 13.68
CA CYS A 281 -10.50 2.02 13.82
C CYS A 281 -10.83 0.74 13.06
N GLN A 282 -12.06 0.24 13.18
CA GLN A 282 -12.49 -1.00 12.52
C GLN A 282 -12.42 -0.88 11.00
N LEU A 283 -12.89 0.23 10.42
CA LEU A 283 -12.81 0.46 8.96
C LEU A 283 -11.37 0.64 8.48
N ALA A 284 -10.51 1.29 9.27
CA ALA A 284 -9.09 1.37 8.99
C ALA A 284 -8.42 -0.02 9.03
N ALA A 285 -8.78 -0.86 10.00
CA ALA A 285 -8.28 -2.23 10.11
C ALA A 285 -8.56 -3.06 8.84
N ILE A 286 -9.76 -2.91 8.26
CA ILE A 286 -10.16 -3.51 6.98
C ILE A 286 -9.36 -2.91 5.81
N SER A 287 -9.16 -1.60 5.83
CA SER A 287 -8.42 -0.88 4.78
C SER A 287 -6.97 -1.32 4.69
N ASN A 288 -6.31 -1.50 5.84
CA ASN A 288 -4.93 -1.96 5.87
C ASN A 288 -4.77 -3.37 5.31
N LEU A 289 -5.72 -4.29 5.55
CA LEU A 289 -5.68 -5.63 4.94
C LEU A 289 -5.69 -5.58 3.41
N SER A 290 -6.42 -4.64 2.80
CA SER A 290 -6.44 -4.48 1.33
C SER A 290 -5.07 -4.17 0.74
N ASN A 291 -4.16 -3.54 1.51
CA ASN A 291 -2.80 -3.25 1.06
C ASN A 291 -1.93 -4.50 0.94
N PHE A 292 -2.26 -5.58 1.66
CA PHE A 292 -1.51 -6.84 1.65
C PHE A 292 -2.22 -7.93 0.83
N ASP A 293 -3.54 -8.01 0.93
CA ASP A 293 -4.31 -9.10 0.31
C ASP A 293 -4.81 -8.74 -1.10
N THR A 294 -4.71 -7.46 -1.50
CA THR A 294 -5.16 -6.95 -2.80
C THR A 294 -6.62 -7.26 -3.10
N THR A 295 -6.91 -8.29 -3.91
CA THR A 295 -8.26 -8.73 -4.30
C THR A 295 -8.77 -9.91 -3.49
N ASP A 296 -7.98 -10.51 -2.59
CA ASP A 296 -8.42 -11.56 -1.68
C ASP A 296 -9.04 -10.97 -0.41
N ILE A 297 -10.37 -11.02 -0.31
CA ILE A 297 -11.08 -10.35 0.79
C ILE A 297 -11.34 -11.20 2.03
N ARG A 298 -10.84 -12.45 2.07
CA ARG A 298 -11.26 -13.42 3.12
C ARG A 298 -10.99 -12.93 4.54
N ARG A 299 -9.83 -12.33 4.80
CA ARG A 299 -9.49 -11.78 6.13
C ARG A 299 -10.32 -10.55 6.49
N GLN A 300 -10.70 -9.76 5.48
CA GLN A 300 -11.57 -8.59 5.67
C GLN A 300 -13.00 -9.03 6.00
N VAL A 301 -13.51 -10.04 5.30
CA VAL A 301 -14.82 -10.67 5.58
C VAL A 301 -14.84 -11.20 7.01
N GLU A 302 -13.78 -11.91 7.45
CA GLU A 302 -13.68 -12.43 8.82
C GLU A 302 -13.79 -11.31 9.87
N LEU A 303 -13.07 -10.20 9.68
CA LEU A 303 -13.15 -9.04 10.58
C LEU A 303 -14.53 -8.36 10.54
N CYS A 304 -15.13 -8.15 9.36
CA CYS A 304 -16.45 -7.54 9.24
C CYS A 304 -17.55 -8.35 9.95
N LEU A 305 -17.41 -9.67 9.97
CA LEU A 305 -18.32 -10.57 10.70
C LEU A 305 -18.04 -10.62 12.21
N PHE A 306 -16.83 -10.25 12.62
CA PHE A 306 -16.43 -10.20 14.03
C PHE A 306 -16.80 -8.87 14.69
N PHE A 307 -16.71 -7.75 13.95
CA PHE A 307 -17.08 -6.44 14.46
C PHE A 307 -18.59 -6.31 14.61
N GLU A 308 -19.04 -5.82 15.77
CA GLU A 308 -20.45 -5.57 16.06
C GLU A 308 -20.86 -4.16 15.60
N GLY A 309 -22.03 -4.05 14.95
CA GLY A 309 -22.73 -2.76 14.77
C GLY A 309 -22.45 -1.97 13.49
N ASN A 310 -21.57 -2.44 12.60
CA ASN A 310 -21.20 -1.73 11.36
C ASN A 310 -21.04 -2.63 10.14
N THR A 311 -21.66 -3.81 10.13
CA THR A 311 -21.42 -4.86 9.11
C THR A 311 -21.65 -4.37 7.68
N ASP A 312 -22.79 -3.70 7.39
CA ASP A 312 -23.09 -3.15 6.05
C ASP A 312 -21.99 -2.19 5.58
N ARG A 313 -21.63 -1.22 6.43
CA ARG A 313 -20.58 -0.22 6.17
C ARG A 313 -19.21 -0.87 5.96
N CYS A 314 -18.95 -1.96 6.67
CA CYS A 314 -17.72 -2.74 6.55
C CYS A 314 -17.62 -3.39 5.16
N PHE A 315 -18.68 -4.02 4.66
CA PHE A 315 -18.71 -4.61 3.32
C PHE A 315 -18.71 -3.54 2.20
N GLU A 316 -19.37 -2.39 2.39
CA GLU A 316 -19.23 -1.24 1.48
C GLU A 316 -17.77 -0.75 1.38
N THR A 317 -17.05 -0.78 2.51
CA THR A 317 -15.63 -0.40 2.56
C THR A 317 -14.79 -1.40 1.77
N ILE A 318 -15.02 -2.72 1.91
CA ILE A 318 -14.36 -3.75 1.10
C ILE A 318 -14.59 -3.50 -0.39
N GLY A 319 -15.83 -3.27 -0.81
CA GLY A 319 -16.16 -2.99 -2.20
C GLY A 319 -15.44 -1.75 -2.74
N THR A 320 -15.42 -0.68 -1.96
CA THR A 320 -14.74 0.58 -2.33
C THR A 320 -13.25 0.36 -2.56
N LEU A 321 -12.60 -0.41 -1.67
CA LEU A 321 -11.19 -0.74 -1.77
C LEU A 321 -10.91 -1.62 -3.00
N LEU A 322 -11.75 -2.63 -3.25
CA LEU A 322 -11.64 -3.51 -4.41
C LEU A 322 -11.68 -2.76 -5.74
N ILE A 323 -12.55 -1.76 -5.88
CA ILE A 323 -12.61 -0.93 -7.11
C ILE A 323 -11.26 -0.28 -7.42
N ASN A 324 -10.49 0.09 -6.39
CA ASN A 324 -9.21 0.76 -6.57
C ASN A 324 -8.07 -0.19 -6.98
N VAL A 325 -8.14 -1.46 -6.58
CA VAL A 325 -7.07 -2.45 -6.78
C VAL A 325 -7.37 -3.50 -7.86
N ALA A 326 -8.63 -3.70 -8.21
CA ALA A 326 -9.04 -4.63 -9.26
C ALA A 326 -8.79 -4.05 -10.66
N ALA A 327 -8.45 -4.93 -11.60
CA ALA A 327 -8.30 -4.58 -13.02
C ALA A 327 -9.65 -4.30 -13.69
N SER A 328 -10.75 -4.89 -13.20
CA SER A 328 -12.08 -4.80 -13.81
C SER A 328 -13.23 -4.96 -12.81
N GLN A 329 -14.45 -4.57 -13.21
CA GLN A 329 -15.65 -4.82 -12.40
C GLN A 329 -15.94 -6.31 -12.21
N ASP A 330 -15.66 -7.14 -13.22
CA ASP A 330 -15.83 -8.60 -13.12
C ASP A 330 -14.94 -9.21 -12.04
N GLU A 331 -13.73 -8.66 -11.87
CA GLU A 331 -12.83 -9.07 -10.80
C GLU A 331 -13.34 -8.62 -9.42
N VAL A 332 -13.89 -7.40 -9.30
CA VAL A 332 -14.56 -6.95 -8.06
C VAL A 332 -15.69 -7.93 -7.68
N MET A 333 -16.57 -8.25 -8.65
CA MET A 333 -17.67 -9.19 -8.41
C MET A 333 -17.15 -10.57 -8.00
N LYS A 334 -16.14 -11.08 -8.67
CA LYS A 334 -15.53 -12.37 -8.31
C LYS A 334 -14.95 -12.36 -6.89
N SER A 335 -14.27 -11.29 -6.49
CA SER A 335 -13.73 -11.16 -5.13
C SER A 335 -14.84 -11.12 -4.08
N CYS A 336 -15.90 -10.36 -4.34
CA CYS A 336 -17.05 -10.23 -3.45
C CYS A 336 -17.87 -11.53 -3.29
N GLU A 337 -17.67 -12.57 -4.10
CA GLU A 337 -18.28 -13.90 -3.88
C GLU A 337 -17.88 -14.52 -2.52
N ALA A 338 -16.73 -14.10 -1.97
CA ALA A 338 -16.27 -14.51 -0.64
C ALA A 338 -17.07 -13.88 0.51
N ALA A 339 -17.85 -12.83 0.26
CA ALA A 339 -18.77 -12.26 1.24
C ALA A 339 -20.04 -13.16 1.40
N PRO A 340 -20.65 -13.18 2.60
CA PRO A 340 -21.96 -13.80 2.82
C PRO A 340 -23.00 -13.26 1.85
N GLU A 341 -23.96 -14.08 1.47
CA GLU A 341 -24.95 -13.74 0.43
C GLU A 341 -25.71 -12.45 0.76
N GLU A 342 -26.04 -12.22 2.04
CA GLU A 342 -26.73 -11.02 2.50
C GLU A 342 -25.93 -9.71 2.38
N PHE A 343 -24.59 -9.75 2.23
CA PHE A 343 -23.73 -8.57 2.16
C PHE A 343 -23.02 -8.39 0.81
N ARG A 344 -23.35 -9.22 -0.18
CA ARG A 344 -22.69 -9.17 -1.49
C ARG A 344 -23.00 -7.89 -2.25
N ASP A 345 -24.20 -7.36 -2.12
CA ASP A 345 -24.62 -6.16 -2.84
C ASP A 345 -23.87 -4.91 -2.35
N GLU A 346 -23.66 -4.79 -1.03
CA GLU A 346 -22.82 -3.77 -0.40
C GLU A 346 -21.38 -3.83 -0.92
N CYS A 347 -20.85 -5.04 -1.12
CA CYS A 347 -19.51 -5.25 -1.68
C CYS A 347 -19.45 -4.97 -3.19
N TYR A 348 -20.44 -5.39 -3.98
CA TYR A 348 -20.45 -5.22 -5.44
C TYR A 348 -20.57 -3.76 -5.86
N TYR A 349 -21.41 -3.02 -5.17
CA TYR A 349 -21.78 -1.67 -5.53
C TYR A 349 -21.67 -0.74 -4.33
N PRO A 350 -20.43 -0.52 -3.85
CA PRO A 350 -20.21 0.47 -2.82
C PRO A 350 -20.78 1.80 -3.30
N ASN A 351 -21.64 2.42 -2.48
CA ASN A 351 -22.35 3.68 -2.76
C ASN A 351 -23.63 3.59 -3.62
N LEU A 352 -24.24 2.41 -3.83
CA LEU A 352 -25.59 2.32 -4.43
C LEU A 352 -26.61 3.20 -3.70
N ASN A 353 -26.55 3.23 -2.36
CA ASN A 353 -27.43 4.08 -1.54
C ASN A 353 -27.18 5.57 -1.76
N GLN A 354 -25.92 5.99 -1.99
CA GLN A 354 -25.58 7.38 -2.28
C GLN A 354 -25.99 7.78 -3.70
N GLN A 355 -25.85 6.88 -4.68
CA GLN A 355 -26.34 7.09 -6.04
C GLN A 355 -27.87 7.07 -6.13
N GLN A 356 -28.56 6.22 -5.36
CA GLN A 356 -30.03 6.20 -5.27
C GLN A 356 -30.57 7.42 -4.50
N GLN A 357 -29.89 7.88 -3.46
CA GLN A 357 -30.21 9.15 -2.77
C GLN A 357 -29.97 10.36 -3.67
N ASN A 358 -28.90 10.36 -4.47
CA ASN A 358 -28.65 11.42 -5.44
C ASN A 358 -29.66 11.38 -6.60
N ALA A 359 -30.05 10.18 -7.07
CA ALA A 359 -31.08 10.01 -8.10
C ALA A 359 -32.49 10.38 -7.62
N THR A 360 -32.84 10.13 -6.35
CA THR A 360 -34.10 10.59 -5.74
C THR A 360 -34.09 12.10 -5.50
N ASN A 361 -32.95 12.67 -5.09
CA ASN A 361 -32.76 14.13 -4.99
C ASN A 361 -32.75 14.84 -6.36
N GLU A 362 -32.34 14.17 -7.45
CA GLU A 362 -32.50 14.65 -8.82
C GLU A 362 -33.92 14.47 -9.37
N GLN A 363 -34.64 13.40 -8.98
CA GLN A 363 -36.05 13.20 -9.31
C GLN A 363 -36.96 14.27 -8.66
N ASP A 364 -36.65 14.70 -7.44
CA ASP A 364 -37.35 15.81 -6.77
C ASP A 364 -37.02 17.19 -7.39
N LYS A 365 -35.90 17.32 -8.12
CA LYS A 365 -35.56 18.54 -8.89
C LYS A 365 -36.11 18.55 -10.31
N THR A 366 -36.51 17.39 -10.85
CA THR A 366 -36.99 17.26 -12.24
C THR A 366 -38.51 17.29 -12.39
N THR A 367 -39.28 17.35 -11.29
CA THR A 367 -40.75 17.59 -11.33
C THR A 367 -41.16 19.03 -11.62
N THR A 368 -40.21 19.96 -11.82
CA THR A 368 -40.47 21.29 -12.39
C THR A 368 -39.64 21.50 -13.66
N GLY A 369 -40.10 20.96 -14.80
CA GLY A 369 -39.53 21.32 -16.10
C GLY A 369 -39.70 20.28 -17.20
N LEU A 370 -40.93 20.05 -17.65
CA LEU A 370 -41.20 19.38 -18.93
C LEU A 370 -40.65 20.20 -20.10
N SER A 371 -39.63 19.69 -20.80
CA SER A 371 -39.53 19.84 -22.26
C SER A 371 -38.67 18.74 -22.89
N SER A 372 -39.37 17.87 -23.61
CA SER A 372 -38.97 16.98 -24.70
C SER A 372 -37.59 17.23 -25.35
N PHE A 373 -36.74 16.20 -25.37
CA PHE A 373 -35.78 15.98 -26.45
C PHE A 373 -35.74 14.50 -26.84
N GLN A 374 -35.95 14.25 -28.13
CA GLN A 374 -36.01 12.94 -28.78
C GLN A 374 -34.61 12.33 -28.99
N LEU A 375 -34.48 11.04 -28.69
CA LEU A 375 -33.43 10.17 -29.20
C LEU A 375 -33.73 9.72 -30.64
N PRO A 376 -32.70 9.37 -31.43
CA PRO A 376 -32.83 8.31 -32.42
C PRO A 376 -31.75 7.21 -32.22
N TYR A 377 -32.22 6.03 -31.78
CA TYR A 377 -32.12 4.69 -32.39
C TYR A 377 -30.82 4.15 -33.07
N PRO A 378 -30.69 2.82 -33.26
CA PRO A 378 -29.55 2.03 -32.80
C PRO A 378 -28.70 1.43 -33.94
N LEU A 379 -27.57 0.82 -33.60
CA LEU A 379 -26.87 -0.10 -34.50
C LEU A 379 -26.44 -1.38 -33.74
N LEU A 380 -27.11 -2.47 -34.13
CA LEU A 380 -26.71 -3.85 -33.92
C LEU A 380 -25.56 -4.23 -34.89
N ILE A 381 -24.83 -5.28 -34.53
CA ILE A 381 -24.37 -6.44 -35.35
C ILE A 381 -22.86 -6.80 -35.17
N VAL A 382 -22.68 -7.94 -34.47
CA VAL A 382 -21.83 -9.12 -34.76
C VAL A 382 -20.31 -9.07 -34.48
N GLY A 383 -19.94 -9.73 -33.37
CA GLY A 383 -19.38 -11.09 -33.35
C GLY A 383 -18.15 -11.40 -34.21
N CYS A 384 -17.02 -11.68 -33.55
CA CYS A 384 -16.10 -12.71 -34.00
C CYS A 384 -15.31 -13.30 -32.82
N ALA A 385 -15.54 -14.58 -32.56
CA ALA A 385 -14.77 -15.40 -31.63
C ALA A 385 -13.44 -15.84 -32.28
N ILE A 386 -12.35 -15.83 -31.52
CA ILE A 386 -11.08 -16.51 -31.85
C ILE A 386 -10.61 -17.25 -30.58
N PRO A 387 -10.08 -18.50 -30.68
CA PRO A 387 -10.12 -19.46 -29.58
C PRO A 387 -8.92 -19.37 -28.62
N ALA A 388 -9.23 -19.52 -27.33
CA ALA A 388 -8.34 -19.57 -26.17
C ALA A 388 -7.47 -20.84 -26.06
N ILE A 389 -6.78 -21.25 -27.13
CA ILE A 389 -5.93 -22.46 -27.12
C ILE A 389 -4.42 -22.16 -27.25
N PHE A 390 -4.02 -20.91 -27.54
CA PHE A 390 -2.60 -20.54 -27.63
C PHE A 390 -1.95 -20.03 -26.33
N LEU A 391 -2.72 -19.61 -25.33
CA LEU A 391 -2.18 -19.11 -24.05
C LEU A 391 -1.76 -20.23 -23.09
N ILE A 392 -2.43 -21.38 -23.11
CA ILE A 392 -2.10 -22.52 -22.24
C ILE A 392 -0.77 -23.19 -22.67
N TYR A 393 -0.42 -23.14 -23.96
CA TYR A 393 0.84 -23.71 -24.45
C TYR A 393 2.07 -22.83 -24.14
N TYR A 394 1.89 -21.52 -23.92
CA TYR A 394 2.99 -20.61 -23.57
C TYR A 394 3.34 -20.70 -22.08
N PHE A 395 2.35 -20.80 -21.20
CA PHE A 395 2.57 -20.96 -19.74
C PHE A 395 3.12 -22.35 -19.37
N TYR A 396 2.74 -23.41 -20.07
CA TYR A 396 3.30 -24.75 -19.79
C TYR A 396 4.77 -24.89 -20.25
N ARG A 397 5.21 -24.08 -21.23
CA ARG A 397 6.58 -24.10 -21.75
C ARG A 397 7.57 -23.28 -20.90
N SER A 398 7.11 -22.28 -20.14
CA SER A 398 7.98 -21.51 -19.23
C SER A 398 8.34 -22.32 -17.98
N LYS A 399 7.37 -23.07 -17.40
CA LYS A 399 7.61 -23.93 -16.22
C LYS A 399 8.64 -25.04 -16.49
N LYS A 400 8.55 -25.68 -17.66
CA LYS A 400 9.52 -26.71 -18.09
C LYS A 400 10.89 -26.17 -18.52
N LYS A 401 10.98 -24.87 -18.83
CA LYS A 401 12.26 -24.16 -19.04
C LYS A 401 12.91 -23.80 -17.69
N ARG A 402 12.10 -23.47 -16.67
CA ARG A 402 12.52 -23.21 -15.27
C ARG A 402 13.23 -24.44 -14.67
N GLU A 403 12.66 -25.64 -14.82
CA GLU A 403 13.28 -26.90 -14.32
C GLU A 403 14.56 -27.31 -15.07
N ARG A 404 14.71 -26.92 -16.35
CA ARG A 404 15.90 -27.25 -17.16
C ARG A 404 17.03 -26.23 -17.00
N PHE A 405 16.73 -24.98 -16.64
CA PHE A 405 17.76 -23.97 -16.38
C PHE A 405 18.42 -24.20 -15.02
N ILE A 406 17.63 -24.50 -13.99
CA ILE A 406 18.11 -24.86 -12.64
C ILE A 406 19.00 -26.11 -12.70
N ASN A 407 18.58 -27.17 -13.40
CA ASN A 407 19.40 -28.39 -13.52
C ASN A 407 20.71 -28.22 -14.33
N LYS A 408 20.80 -27.20 -15.19
CA LYS A 408 21.99 -26.99 -16.04
C LYS A 408 23.07 -26.15 -15.37
N GLN A 409 22.73 -25.36 -14.34
CA GLN A 409 23.71 -24.62 -13.53
C GLN A 409 24.21 -25.41 -12.31
N ILE A 410 23.54 -26.50 -11.92
CA ILE A 410 24.01 -27.40 -10.84
C ILE A 410 25.09 -28.40 -11.35
N THR A 411 25.38 -28.43 -12.66
CA THR A 411 26.34 -29.38 -13.28
C THR A 411 27.45 -28.73 -14.12
N GLN A 412 27.74 -27.45 -13.92
CA GLN A 412 28.96 -26.77 -14.38
C GLN A 412 29.54 -25.96 -13.24
#